data_AF-A0A6N2TS03-F1
#
_entry.id   AF-A0A6N2TS03-F1
#
_cell.length_a   1.000
_cell.length_b   1.000
_cell.length_c   1.000
_cell.angle_alpha   90.00
_cell.angle_beta   90.00
_cell.angle_gamma   90.00
#
_symmetry.space_group_name_H-M   'P 1'
#
loop_
_entity.id
_entity.type
_entity.pdbx_description
1 polymer ?
#
loop_
_entity_poly.entity_id
_entity_poly.type
_entity_poly.pdbx_seq_one_letter_code
_entity_poly.pdbx_strand_id
1 'polypeptide(L)' 'MMNPMQIMQIIKSGGNPQQMIMNMMKQQAGSNPVMNNALQMMEKGDNAGLENLARNLCSEKGINPDEAFNQIKGQFGMK' A
#
# COMPACT_ATOMS: atom_id res chain seq x y z
N MET A 1 3.71 -9.13 17.60
CA MET A 1 4.66 -8.22 18.28
C MET A 1 5.97 -8.30 17.52
N MET A 2 6.45 -7.18 16.98
CA MET A 2 7.64 -7.15 16.13
C MET A 2 8.87 -7.36 17.00
N ASN A 3 9.70 -8.35 16.66
CA ASN A 3 10.78 -8.80 17.53
C ASN A 3 11.89 -7.73 17.56
N PRO A 4 12.39 -7.28 18.73
CA PRO A 4 13.38 -6.20 18.83
C PRO A 4 14.69 -6.51 18.07
N MET A 5 15.00 -7.79 17.88
CA MET A 5 16.13 -8.24 17.05
C MET A 5 15.95 -7.93 15.55
N GLN A 6 14.72 -7.95 15.02
CA GLN A 6 14.47 -7.58 13.62
C GLN A 6 14.67 -6.09 13.39
N ILE A 7 14.22 -5.26 14.33
CA ILE A 7 14.40 -3.80 14.27
C ILE A 7 15.90 -3.46 14.32
N MET A 8 16.67 -4.14 15.18
CA MET A 8 18.12 -3.96 15.25
C MET A 8 18.85 -4.41 13.97
N GLN A 9 18.36 -5.45 13.28
CA GLN A 9 18.90 -5.88 11.99
C GLN A 9 18.61 -4.88 10.87
N ILE A 10 17.44 -4.24 10.86
CA ILE A 10 17.09 -3.22 9.86
C ILE A 10 18.00 -1.99 10.01
N ILE A 11 18.19 -1.52 11.25
CA ILE A 11 19.03 -0.36 11.55
C ILE A 11 20.51 -0.66 11.24
N LYS A 12 21.00 -1.86 11.57
CA LYS A 12 22.40 -2.24 11.29
C LYS A 12 22.69 -2.54 9.82
N SER A 13 21.70 -2.99 9.05
CA SER A 13 21.90 -3.36 7.63
C SER A 13 21.82 -2.18 6.67
N GLY A 14 21.60 -0.95 7.15
CA GLY A 14 21.38 0.21 6.26
C GLY A 14 20.17 0.03 5.36
N GLY A 15 19.17 -0.74 5.80
CA GLY A 15 18.07 -1.20 4.98
C GLY A 15 17.23 -0.03 4.47
N ASN A 16 16.88 -0.06 3.17
CA ASN A 16 16.02 0.94 2.58
C ASN A 16 14.63 0.86 3.25
N PRO A 17 14.18 1.89 3.99
CA PRO A 17 12.93 1.86 4.75
C PRO A 17 11.70 1.56 3.87
N GLN A 18 11.78 1.85 2.57
CA GLN A 18 10.76 1.48 1.59
C GLN A 18 10.59 -0.05 1.47
N GLN A 19 11.68 -0.82 1.45
CA GLN A 19 11.62 -2.28 1.39
C GLN A 19 11.06 -2.87 2.69
N MET A 20 11.35 -2.24 3.83
CA MET A 20 10.77 -2.67 5.11
C MET A 20 9.25 -2.49 5.11
N ILE A 21 8.76 -1.32 4.69
CA ILE A 21 7.32 -1.05 4.59
C ILE A 21 6.68 -2.04 3.61
N MET A 22 7.33 -2.31 2.47
CA MET A 22 6.85 -3.29 1.48
C MET A 22 6.74 -4.70 2.08
N ASN A 23 7.73 -5.15 2.85
CA ASN A 23 7.70 -6.46 3.50
C ASN A 23 6.61 -6.53 4.57
N MET A 24 6.39 -5.44 5.31
CA MET A 24 5.34 -5.35 6.31
C MET A 24 3.95 -5.37 5.66
N MET A 25 3.77 -4.62 4.57
CA MET A 25 2.58 -4.68 3.73
C MET A 25 2.37 -6.08 3.17
N LYS A 26 3.39 -6.76 2.65
CA LYS A 26 3.29 -8.15 2.15
C LYS A 26 2.85 -9.12 3.24
N GLN A 27 3.39 -9.01 4.45
CA GLN A 27 2.96 -9.83 5.58
C GLN A 27 1.49 -9.56 5.95
N GLN A 28 1.06 -8.31 5.97
CA GLN A 28 -0.31 -7.94 6.31
C GLN A 28 -1.30 -8.24 5.16
N ALA A 29 -0.83 -8.16 3.92
CA ALA A 29 -1.56 -8.51 2.70
C ALA A 29 -1.77 -10.02 2.56
N GLY A 30 -0.86 -10.85 3.08
CA GLY A 30 -1.08 -12.30 3.18
C GLY A 30 -2.37 -12.66 3.93
N SER A 31 -2.87 -11.78 4.80
CA SER A 31 -4.14 -11.91 5.49
C SER A 31 -5.30 -11.14 4.83
N ASN A 32 -5.03 -10.29 3.82
CA ASN A 32 -6.03 -9.48 3.14
C ASN A 32 -5.93 -9.63 1.61
N PRO A 33 -6.84 -10.39 0.97
CA PRO A 33 -6.77 -10.72 -0.45
C PRO A 33 -6.80 -9.48 -1.36
N VAL A 34 -7.45 -8.40 -0.93
CA VAL A 34 -7.49 -7.14 -1.69
C VAL A 34 -6.09 -6.51 -1.76
N MET A 35 -5.38 -6.46 -0.63
CA MET A 35 -4.05 -5.88 -0.57
C MET A 35 -3.04 -6.72 -1.37
N ASN A 36 -3.19 -8.04 -1.38
CA ASN A 36 -2.34 -8.93 -2.18
C ASN A 36 -2.56 -8.70 -3.68
N ASN A 37 -3.82 -8.55 -4.10
CA ASN A 37 -4.15 -8.19 -5.48
C ASN A 37 -3.59 -6.81 -5.86
N ALA A 38 -3.68 -5.81 -4.97
CA ALA A 38 -3.11 -4.48 -5.18
C ALA A 38 -1.59 -4.53 -5.37
N LEU A 39 -0.89 -5.28 -4.52
CA LEU A 39 0.56 -5.45 -4.61
C LEU A 39 0.97 -6.13 -5.92
N GLN A 40 0.25 -7.16 -6.36
CA GLN A 40 0.54 -7.82 -7.64
C GLN A 40 0.28 -6.91 -8.84
N MET A 41 -0.79 -6.11 -8.82
CA MET A 41 -1.06 -5.13 -9.89
C MET A 41 0.04 -4.07 -9.93
N MET A 42 0.45 -3.56 -8.77
CA MET A 42 1.54 -2.59 -8.65
C MET A 42 2.87 -3.16 -9.15
N GLU A 43 3.24 -4.39 -8.76
CA GLU A 43 4.44 -5.08 -9.23
C GLU A 43 4.42 -5.31 -10.75
N LYS A 44 3.25 -5.52 -11.34
CA LYS A 44 3.05 -5.65 -12.78
C LYS A 44 2.97 -4.31 -13.52
N GLY A 45 2.91 -3.18 -12.81
CA GLY A 45 2.67 -1.86 -13.40
C GLY A 45 1.25 -1.64 -13.92
N ASP A 46 0.28 -2.45 -13.48
CA ASP A 46 -1.13 -2.36 -13.85
C ASP A 46 -1.83 -1.25 -13.04
N ASN A 47 -1.57 -0.01 -13.45
CA ASN A 47 -2.13 1.17 -12.81
C ASN A 47 -3.67 1.23 -12.95
N ALA A 48 -4.23 0.74 -14.06
CA ALA A 48 -5.67 0.76 -14.32
C ALA A 48 -6.42 -0.24 -13.42
N GLY A 49 -5.87 -1.45 -13.26
CA GLY A 49 -6.37 -2.43 -12.30
C GLY A 49 -6.33 -1.90 -10.87
N LEU A 50 -5.23 -1.24 -10.50
CA LEU A 50 -5.05 -0.65 -9.17
C LEU A 50 -6.07 0.47 -8.89
N GLU A 51 -6.34 1.33 -9.88
CA GLU A 51 -7.35 2.37 -9.77
C GLU A 51 -8.75 1.77 -9.60
N ASN A 52 -9.13 0.79 -10.41
CA ASN A 52 -10.42 0.11 -10.28
C ASN A 52 -10.58 -0.57 -8.92
N LEU A 53 -9.52 -1.22 -8.43
CA LEU A 53 -9.50 -1.82 -7.10
C LEU A 53 -9.72 -0.76 -6.01
N ALA A 54 -9.00 0.36 -6.09
CA ALA A 54 -9.14 1.46 -5.14
C ALA A 54 -10.54 2.09 -5.18
N ARG A 55 -11.11 2.27 -6.38
CA ARG A 55 -12.47 2.82 -6.57
C ARG A 55 -13.53 1.89 -5.98
N ASN A 56 -13.42 0.59 -6.23
CA ASN A 56 -14.32 -0.40 -5.66
C ASN A 56 -14.20 -0.44 -4.14
N LEU A 57 -12.98 -0.40 -3.60
CA LEU A 57 -12.75 -0.40 -2.15
C LEU A 57 -13.36 0.83 -1.47
N CYS A 58 -13.18 2.01 -2.06
CA CYS A 58 -13.77 3.25 -1.53
C CYS A 58 -15.30 3.13 -1.53
N SER A 59 -15.87 2.67 -2.64
CA SER A 59 -17.32 2.48 -2.78
C SER A 59 -17.88 1.49 -1.76
N GLU A 60 -17.21 0.35 -1.54
CA GLU A 60 -17.58 -0.64 -0.51
C GLU A 60 -17.51 -0.09 0.92
N LYS A 61 -16.60 0.87 1.17
CA LYS A 61 -16.47 1.55 2.46
C LYS A 61 -17.39 2.76 2.62
N GLY A 62 -18.23 3.06 1.62
CA GLY A 62 -19.07 4.26 1.61
C GLY A 62 -18.28 5.56 1.44
N ILE A 63 -17.03 5.47 0.99
CA ILE A 63 -16.16 6.60 0.69
C ILE A 63 -16.33 6.91 -0.79
N ASN A 64 -16.58 8.18 -1.14
CA ASN A 64 -16.64 8.57 -2.54
C ASN A 64 -15.22 8.49 -3.15
N PRO A 65 -14.98 7.59 -4.12
CA PRO A 65 -13.64 7.41 -4.70
C PRO A 65 -13.10 8.68 -5.37
N ASP A 66 -13.96 9.51 -5.97
CA ASP A 66 -13.54 10.76 -6.60
C ASP A 66 -13.09 11.81 -5.57
N GLU A 67 -13.78 11.87 -4.43
CA GLU A 67 -13.35 12.72 -3.31
C GLU A 67 -12.04 12.23 -2.70
N ALA A 68 -11.91 10.92 -2.47
CA ALA A 68 -10.67 10.32 -1.96
C ALA A 68 -9.50 10.60 -2.93
N PHE A 69 -9.73 10.45 -4.23
CA PHE A 69 -8.72 10.73 -5.24
C PHE A 69 -8.33 12.21 -5.27
N ASN A 70 -9.29 13.13 -5.18
CA ASN A 70 -9.03 14.56 -5.11
C ASN A 70 -8.28 14.94 -3.82
N GLN A 71 -8.60 14.31 -2.69
CA GLN A 71 -7.86 14.51 -1.44
C GLN A 71 -6.42 14.02 -1.55
N ILE A 72 -6.20 12.84 -2.14
CA ILE A 72 -4.86 12.30 -2.38
C ILE A 72 -4.09 13.24 -3.31
N LYS A 73 -4.67 13.65 -4.44
CA LYS A 73 -4.07 14.64 -5.35
C LYS A 73 -3.66 15.92 -4.63
N GLY A 74 -4.55 16.47 -3.80
CA GLY A 74 -4.30 17.65 -2.98
C GLY A 74 -3.16 17.46 -1.98
N GLN A 75 -3.08 16.29 -1.32
CA GLN A 75 -2.02 15.97 -0.36
C GLN A 75 -0.65 15.78 -1.02
N PHE A 76 -0.61 15.21 -2.23
CA PHE A 76 0.63 15.02 -2.99
C PHE A 76 1.00 16.23 -3.86
N GLY A 77 0.24 17.32 -3.80
CA GLY A 77 0.50 18.54 -4.59
C GLY A 77 0.40 18.32 -6.10
N MET A 78 -0.25 17.23 -6.52
CA MET A 78 -0.51 16.93 -7.93
C MET A 78 -1.70 17.78 -8.38
N LYS A 79 -1.42 18.92 -9.00
CA LYS A 79 -2.42 19.76 -9.68
C LYS A 79 -2.87 19.14 -10.99
#